data_AF-A0A090Q2W6-F1
#
_entry.id   AF-A0A090Q2W6-F1
#
_cell.length_a   1.000
_cell.length_b   1.000
_cell.length_c   1.000
_cell.angle_alpha   90.00
_cell.angle_beta   90.00
_cell.angle_gamma   90.00
#
_symmetry.space_group_name_H-M   'P 1'
#
loop_
_entity.id
_entity.type
_entity.pdbx_description
1 polymer ?
#
loop_
_entity_poly.entity_id
_entity_poly.type
_entity_poly.pdbx_seq_one_letter_code
_entity_poly.pdbx_strand_id
1 'polypeptide(L)' 'MNIIYLLLAISVVVAIGFFIAFVISVRSGQYDDTYTPSVRMLFDDEDVLQD' A
#
# COMPACT_ATOMS: atom_id res chain seq x y z
N MET A 1 35.15 14.07 -11.31
CA MET A 1 34.77 13.99 -9.88
C MET A 1 33.43 14.64 -9.54
N ASN A 2 32.93 15.63 -10.29
CA ASN A 2 31.67 16.31 -9.97
C ASN A 2 30.41 15.46 -10.23
N ILE A 3 30.45 14.61 -11.26
CA ILE A 3 29.31 13.77 -11.65
C ILE A 3 28.84 12.81 -10.54
N ILE A 4 29.77 12.38 -9.66
CA ILE A 4 29.49 11.44 -8.58
C ILE A 4 28.55 12.08 -7.55
N TYR A 5 28.72 13.37 -7.24
CA TYR A 5 27.84 14.08 -6.31
C TYR A 5 26.42 14.23 -6.88
N LEU A 6 26.28 14.46 -8.18
CA LEU A 6 24.98 14.51 -8.85
C LEU A 6 24.28 13.14 -8.80
N LEU A 7 24.99 12.07 -9.15
CA LEU A 7 24.43 10.71 -9.13
C LEU A 7 24.04 10.28 -7.72
N LEU A 8 24.82 10.67 -6.71
CA LEU A 8 24.53 10.41 -5.30
C LEU A 8 23.28 11.16 -4.83
N ALA A 9 23.11 12.43 -5.23
CA ALA A 9 21.90 13.18 -4.89
C ALA A 9 20.66 12.54 -5.53
N ILE A 10 20.73 12.16 -6.80
CA ILE A 10 19.62 11.52 -7.52
C ILE A 10 19.26 10.17 -6.87
N SER A 11 20.25 9.34 -6.52
CA SER A 11 19.97 8.03 -5.92
C SER A 11 19.28 8.15 -4.57
N VAL A 12 19.69 9.11 -3.74
CA VAL A 12 19.04 9.38 -2.43
C VAL A 12 17.62 9.89 -2.62
N VAL A 13 17.39 10.81 -3.57
CA VAL A 13 16.04 11.32 -3.86
C VAL A 13 15.11 10.19 -4.31
N VAL A 14 15.58 9.33 -5.22
CA VAL A 14 14.80 8.17 -5.69
C VAL A 14 14.51 7.20 -4.53
N ALA A 15 15.50 6.90 -3.69
CA ALA A 15 15.32 6.01 -2.55
C ALA A 15 14.29 6.55 -1.55
N ILE A 16 14.35 7.85 -1.21
CA ILE A 16 13.38 8.50 -0.33
C ILE A 16 11.98 8.51 -0.98
N GLY A 17 11.89 8.78 -2.28
CA GLY A 17 10.62 8.75 -3.01
C GLY A 17 9.93 7.38 -2.92
N PHE A 18 10.68 6.31 -3.18
CA PHE A 18 10.16 4.94 -3.04
C PHE A 18 9.80 4.60 -1.58
N PHE A 19 10.60 5.07 -0.62
CA PHE A 19 10.32 4.84 0.80
C PHE A 19 9.02 5.52 1.24
N ILE A 20 8.77 6.77 0.84
CA ILE A 20 7.53 7.48 1.15
C ILE A 20 6.34 6.79 0.48
N ALA A 21 6.46 6.43 -0.80
CA ALA A 21 5.42 5.69 -1.51
C ALA A 21 5.09 4.37 -0.83
N PHE A 22 6.11 3.63 -0.37
CA PHE A 22 5.94 2.41 0.42
C PHE A 22 5.17 2.66 1.71
N VAL A 23 5.55 3.67 2.50
CA VAL A 23 4.86 4.01 3.76
C VAL A 23 3.40 4.39 3.50
N ILE A 24 3.11 5.17 2.46
CA ILE A 24 1.73 5.53 2.08
C ILE A 24 0.94 4.27 1.70
N SER A 25 1.52 3.37 0.90
CA SER A 25 0.87 2.11 0.49
C SER A 25 0.50 1.24 1.69
N VAL A 26 1.42 1.09 2.65
CA VAL A 26 1.17 0.31 3.87
C VAL A 26 0.08 0.95 4.74
N ARG A 27 0.06 2.28 4.84
CA ARG A 27 -0.94 3.02 5.61
C ARG A 27 -2.31 3.12 4.92
N SER A 28 -2.39 2.86 3.62
CA SER A 28 -3.63 2.96 2.83
C SER A 28 -4.64 1.84 3.12
N GLY A 29 -4.39 0.96 4.09
CA GLY A 29 -5.31 -0.12 4.43
C GLY A 29 -5.40 -1.21 3.35
N GLN A 30 -4.41 -1.32 2.46
CA GLN A 30 -4.35 -2.38 1.44
C GLN A 30 -4.39 -3.79 2.07
N TYR A 31 -3.96 -3.90 3.33
CA TYR A 31 -3.95 -5.15 4.09
C TYR A 31 -5.19 -5.35 4.97
N ASP A 32 -6.14 -4.42 4.96
CA ASP A 32 -7.36 -4.50 5.77
C ASP A 32 -8.37 -5.50 5.18
N ASP A 33 -8.18 -5.94 3.94
CA ASP A 33 -8.96 -6.99 3.32
C ASP A 33 -8.49 -8.39 3.77
N THR A 34 -8.64 -8.67 5.06
CA THR A 34 -8.29 -9.97 5.67
C THR A 34 -9.30 -11.06 5.36
N TYR A 35 -10.49 -10.70 4.87
CA TYR A 35 -11.54 -11.62 4.45
C TYR A 35 -11.70 -11.54 2.94
N THR A 36 -11.20 -12.57 2.26
CA THR A 36 -11.20 -12.66 0.80
C THR A 36 -12.58 -12.33 0.23
N PRO A 37 -12.67 -11.53 -0.85
CA PRO A 37 -13.96 -11.13 -1.44
C PRO A 37 -14.85 -12.30 -1.85
N SER A 38 -14.27 -13.46 -2.19
CA SER A 38 -15.02 -14.68 -2.48
C SER A 38 -15.75 -15.27 -1.29
N VAL A 39 -15.27 -15.02 -0.07
CA VAL A 39 -15.90 -15.49 1.18
C VAL A 39 -16.98 -14.49 1.61
N ARG A 40 -16.68 -13.18 1.51
CA ARG A 40 -17.65 -12.11 1.79
C ARG A 40 -18.93 -12.27 0.97
N MET A 41 -18.80 -12.49 -0.34
CA MET A 41 -19.93 -12.69 -1.25
C MET A 41 -20.80 -13.92 -0.91
N LEU A 42 -20.29 -14.91 -0.19
CA LEU A 42 -21.06 -16.10 0.22
C LEU A 42 -21.89 -15.87 1.49
N PHE A 43 -21.53 -14.86 2.30
CA PHE A 43 -22.16 -14.59 3.60
C PHE A 43 -22.85 -13.23 3.65
N ASP A 44 -22.65 -12.37 2.64
CA ASP A 44 -23.32 -11.05 2.50
C ASP A 44 -24.86 -11.16 2.44
N ASP A 45 -25.40 -12.32 2.04
CA ASP A 45 -26.85 -12.57 1.94
C ASP A 45 -27.49 -13.05 3.26
N GLU A 46 -26.71 -13.38 4.30
CA GLU A 46 -27.25 -13.96 5.56
C GLU A 46 -27.64 -12.90 6.62
N ASP A 47 -27.14 -11.67 6.53
CA ASP A 47 -27.26 -10.65 7.60
C ASP A 47 -28.48 -9.69 7.50
N VAL A 48 -29.47 -9.95 6.62
CA VAL A 48 -30.60 -9.03 6.38
C VAL A 48 -31.86 -9.34 7.23
N LEU A 49 -31.80 -10.27 8.18
CA LEU A 49 -32.95 -10.71 8.98
C LEU A 49 -32.79 -10.52 10.50
N GLN A 50 -32.01 -9.52 10.93
CA GLN A 50 -31.95 -9.11 12.33
C GLN A 50 -32.30 -7.62 12.50
N ASP A 51 -33.48 -7.25 12.02
CA ASP A 51 -34.32 -6.16 12.55
C ASP A 51 -35.78 -6.66 12.63
#